data_AF-A0A6A9QRD8-F1
#
_entry.id   AF-A0A6A9QRD8-F1
#
_cell.length_a   1.000
_cell.length_b   1.000
_cell.length_c   1.000
_cell.angle_alpha   90.00
_cell.angle_beta   90.00
_cell.angle_gamma   90.00
#
_symmetry.space_group_name_H-M   'P 1'
#
loop_
_entity.id
_entity.type
_entity.pdbx_description
1 polymer ?
#
loop_
_entity_poly.entity_id
_entity_poly.type
_entity_poly.pdbx_seq_one_letter_code
_entity_poly.pdbx_strand_id
1 'polypeptide(L)'
;MRYGLVLLSMGIIILLLGEIVFPFNPTVRVKDQFTMPPWFKSATVNVVHGKYQIKSEGLEENLSQGAVTCFTNFTMNGNGTALVTLHGLTLFYGKDFMDVSISLMIVGILVEVSREAINRMRK
;
A
#
# COMPACT_ATOMS: atom_id res chain seq x y z
N MET A 1 -27.59 10.51 -17.22
CA MET A 1 -26.18 10.04 -17.23
C MET A 1 -26.14 8.52 -17.20
N ARG A 2 -25.12 7.89 -17.81
CA ARG A 2 -24.88 6.44 -17.71
C ARG A 2 -24.09 6.13 -16.43
N TYR A 3 -24.78 6.18 -15.28
CA TYR A 3 -24.15 5.97 -13.98
C TYR A 3 -23.51 4.59 -13.85
N GLY A 4 -24.06 3.56 -14.51
CA GLY A 4 -23.47 2.23 -14.54
C GLY A 4 -22.08 2.19 -15.16
N LEU A 5 -21.88 2.87 -16.30
CA LEU A 5 -20.55 2.99 -16.94
C LEU A 5 -19.56 3.80 -16.10
N VAL A 6 -20.02 4.83 -15.37
CA VAL A 6 -19.15 5.62 -14.48
C VAL A 6 -18.63 4.75 -13.33
N LEU A 7 -19.51 3.96 -12.70
CA LEU A 7 -19.11 3.05 -11.63
C LEU A 7 -18.15 1.95 -12.12
N LEU A 8 -18.43 1.40 -13.30
CA LEU A 8 -17.58 0.37 -13.91
C LEU A 8 -16.18 0.92 -14.24
N SER A 9 -16.10 2.08 -14.89
CA SER A 9 -14.82 2.72 -15.21
C SER A 9 -14.03 3.11 -13.96
N MET A 10 -14.68 3.60 -12.91
CA MET A 10 -14.04 3.91 -11.64
C MET A 10 -13.49 2.65 -10.96
N GLY A 11 -14.23 1.53 -10.99
CA GLY A 11 -13.75 0.25 -10.50
C GLY A 11 -12.48 -0.21 -11.22
N ILE A 12 -12.46 -0.16 -12.55
CA ILE A 12 -11.27 -0.51 -13.36
C ILE A 12 -10.07 0.37 -12.99
N ILE A 13 -10.26 1.69 -12.87
CA ILE A 13 -9.19 2.62 -12.53
C ILE A 13 -8.60 2.30 -11.14
N ILE A 14 -9.45 2.03 -10.15
CA ILE A 14 -8.99 1.66 -8.80
C ILE A 14 -8.18 0.36 -8.84
N LEU A 15 -8.60 -0.62 -9.64
CA LEU A 15 -7.89 -1.90 -9.78
C LEU A 15 -6.49 -1.69 -10.37
N LEU A 16 -6.39 -0.92 -11.46
CA LEU A 16 -5.12 -0.61 -12.11
C LEU A 16 -4.19 0.21 -11.20
N LEU A 17 -4.72 1.24 -10.54
CA LEU A 17 -3.94 2.06 -9.61
C LEU A 17 -3.51 1.30 -8.36
N GLY A 18 -4.25 0.25 -7.98
CA GLY A 18 -3.91 -0.66 -6.89
C GLY A 18 -2.68 -1.54 -7.14
N GLU A 19 -2.42 -1.90 -8.39
CA GLU A 19 -1.25 -2.72 -8.75
C GLU A 19 0.01 -1.89 -9.00
N ILE A 20 -0.15 -0.60 -9.31
CA ILE A 20 0.98 0.29 -9.60
C ILE A 20 1.79 0.57 -8.34
N VAL A 21 3.09 0.30 -8.43
CA VAL A 21 4.08 0.70 -7.44
C VAL A 21 4.83 1.91 -7.96
N PHE A 22 4.73 3.03 -7.24
CA PHE A 22 5.46 4.24 -7.60
C PHE A 22 6.91 4.16 -7.12
N PRO A 23 7.88 4.62 -7.93
CA PRO A 23 9.31 4.57 -7.61
C PRO A 23 9.73 5.71 -6.65
N PHE A 24 8.96 5.94 -5.58
CA PHE A 24 9.33 6.88 -4.54
C PHE A 24 10.22 6.22 -3.51
N ASN A 25 11.39 6.82 -3.25
CA ASN A 25 12.38 6.31 -2.31
C ASN A 25 12.77 7.35 -1.23
N PRO A 26 11.85 7.76 -0.34
CA PRO A 26 12.20 8.72 0.70
C PRO A 26 13.10 8.08 1.76
N THR A 27 14.10 8.84 2.22
CA THR A 27 14.97 8.45 3.33
C THR A 27 14.62 9.25 4.58
N VAL A 28 14.40 8.54 5.69
CA VAL A 28 14.05 9.13 6.99
C VAL A 28 15.16 8.85 7.98
N ARG A 29 15.53 9.85 8.77
CA ARG A 29 16.46 9.70 9.88
C ARG A 29 15.70 9.32 11.15
N VAL A 30 16.03 8.16 11.71
CA VAL A 30 15.44 7.61 12.93
C VAL A 30 16.46 7.69 14.07
N LYS A 31 16.01 8.09 15.26
CA LYS A 31 16.85 8.18 16.47
C LYS A 31 16.46 7.16 17.55
N ASP A 32 15.15 6.88 17.65
CA ASP A 32 14.58 6.01 18.68
C ASP A 32 13.72 4.92 18.03
N GLN A 33 12.39 5.13 18.01
CA GLN A 33 11.43 4.19 17.43
C GLN A 33 11.02 4.59 16.02
N PHE A 34 10.82 3.59 15.16
CA PHE A 34 10.21 3.77 13.85
C PHE A 34 9.37 2.55 13.48
N THR A 35 8.22 2.80 12.88
CA THR A 35 7.32 1.78 12.34
C THR A 35 7.18 2.04 10.86
N MET A 36 7.41 1.00 10.06
CA MET A 36 7.29 1.10 8.62
C MET A 36 5.85 1.46 8.23
N PRO A 37 5.64 2.51 7.41
CA PRO A 37 4.30 2.84 6.95
C PRO A 37 3.75 1.75 6.02
N PRO A 38 2.44 1.46 6.10
CA PRO A 38 1.82 0.33 5.41
C PRO A 38 1.82 0.45 3.87
N TRP A 39 1.96 1.66 3.34
CA TRP A 39 1.95 1.95 1.90
C TRP A 39 3.32 1.80 1.22
N PHE A 40 4.37 1.38 1.93
CA PHE A 40 5.66 1.06 1.30
C PHE A 40 5.85 -0.46 1.21
N LYS A 41 6.49 -0.94 0.14
CA LYS A 41 6.74 -2.38 -0.06
C LYS A 41 7.91 -2.90 0.75
N SER A 42 8.96 -2.11 0.85
CA SER A 42 10.14 -2.47 1.63
C SER A 42 10.86 -1.24 2.15
N ALA A 43 11.79 -1.46 3.06
CA ALA A 43 12.70 -0.45 3.53
C ALA A 43 14.10 -1.03 3.71
N THR A 44 15.10 -0.25 3.37
CA THR A 44 16.49 -0.52 3.73
C THR A 44 16.84 0.27 4.98
N VAL A 45 17.26 -0.42 6.03
CA VAL A 45 17.70 0.18 7.29
C VAL A 45 19.23 0.19 7.31
N ASN A 46 19.83 1.35 7.48
CA ASN A 46 21.27 1.56 7.65
C ASN A 46 21.55 2.17 9.03
N VAL A 47 22.24 1.43 9.90
CA VAL A 47 22.58 1.91 11.25
C VAL A 47 23.91 2.68 11.20
N VAL A 48 23.82 4.02 11.22
CA VAL A 48 24.99 4.91 11.21
C VAL A 48 25.72 4.85 12.56
N HIS A 49 24.98 4.84 13.67
CA HIS A 49 25.51 4.74 15.02
C HIS A 49 24.47 4.18 15.99
N GLY A 50 24.92 3.44 17.00
CA GLY A 50 24.07 2.87 18.04
C GLY A 50 23.64 1.43 17.78
N LYS A 51 22.55 1.02 18.44
CA LYS A 51 21.98 -0.33 18.33
C LYS A 51 20.47 -0.24 18.23
N TYR A 52 19.90 -1.05 17.36
CA TYR A 52 18.46 -1.13 17.12
C TYR A 52 18.01 -2.58 17.11
N GLN A 53 16.91 -2.85 17.80
CA GLN A 53 16.17 -4.09 17.70
C GLN A 53 15.07 -3.91 16.65
N ILE A 54 15.04 -4.82 15.68
CA ILE A 54 14.04 -4.86 14.62
C ILE A 54 13.14 -6.07 14.86
N LYS A 55 11.83 -5.84 14.79
CA LYS A 55 10.81 -6.89 14.80
C LYS A 55 10.06 -6.85 13.50
N SER A 56 10.08 -7.95 12.75
CA SER A 56 9.42 -8.13 11.45
C SER A 56 8.80 -9.52 11.43
N GLU A 57 7.49 -9.66 11.20
CA GLU A 57 6.73 -10.93 11.13
C GLU A 57 7.48 -12.22 11.55
N GLY A 58 7.64 -12.43 12.86
CA GLY A 58 8.26 -13.64 13.43
C GLY A 58 9.79 -13.66 13.53
N LEU A 59 10.47 -12.64 13.02
CA LEU A 59 11.90 -12.39 13.12
C LEU A 59 12.16 -11.22 14.08
N GLU A 60 13.08 -11.44 15.03
CA GLU A 60 13.70 -10.39 15.83
C GLU A 60 15.19 -10.35 15.52
N GLU A 61 15.67 -9.22 15.01
CA GLU A 61 17.09 -9.02 14.69
C GLU A 61 17.65 -7.81 15.45
N ASN A 62 18.89 -7.93 15.92
CA ASN A 62 19.61 -6.82 16.54
C ASN A 62 20.63 -6.27 15.54
N LEU A 63 20.39 -5.07 15.04
CA LEU A 63 21.31 -4.36 14.17
C LEU A 63 22.22 -3.44 14.98
N SER A 64 23.51 -3.49 14.68
CA SER A 64 24.53 -2.61 15.24
C SER A 64 25.14 -1.73 14.15
N GLN A 65 25.99 -0.80 14.54
CA GLN A 65 26.66 0.14 13.65
C GLN A 65 27.26 -0.54 12.41
N GLY A 66 26.95 0.02 11.22
CA GLY A 66 27.39 -0.48 9.92
C GLY A 66 26.47 -1.53 9.29
N ALA A 67 25.43 -1.98 10.00
CA ALA A 67 24.47 -2.93 9.44
C ALA A 67 23.57 -2.26 8.39
N VAL A 68 23.36 -2.98 7.28
CA VAL A 68 22.44 -2.60 6.19
C VAL A 68 21.59 -3.81 5.84
N THR A 69 20.28 -3.74 6.14
CA THR A 69 19.35 -4.87 5.90
C THR A 69 18.02 -4.35 5.36
N CYS A 70 17.36 -5.15 4.51
CA CYS A 70 16.08 -4.84 3.90
C CYS A 70 14.94 -5.58 4.62
N PHE A 71 13.85 -4.87 4.92
CA PHE A 71 12.66 -5.40 5.60
C PHE A 71 11.39 -4.98 4.86
N THR A 72 10.32 -5.76 4.97
CA THR A 72 9.03 -5.48 4.32
C THR A 72 7.99 -4.86 5.26
N ASN A 73 7.90 -5.34 6.49
CA ASN A 73 6.99 -4.80 7.49
C ASN A 73 7.63 -4.98 8.87
N PHE A 74 8.10 -3.88 9.44
CA PHE A 74 8.87 -3.94 10.67
C PHE A 74 8.63 -2.76 11.59
N THR A 75 8.88 -3.00 12.87
CA THR A 75 9.08 -1.98 13.88
C THR A 75 10.52 -2.04 14.35
N MET A 76 11.18 -0.90 14.45
CA MET A 76 12.49 -0.78 15.05
C MET A 76 12.43 0.06 16.32
N ASN A 77 13.18 -0.35 17.33
CA ASN A 77 13.35 0.39 18.57
C ASN A 77 14.82 0.31 18.98
N GLY A 78 15.41 1.43 19.38
CA GLY A 78 16.82 1.50 19.74
C GLY A 78 17.22 2.89 20.15
N ASN A 79 18.52 3.12 20.21
CA ASN A 79 19.09 4.43 20.50
C ASN A 79 20.29 4.66 19.59
N GLY A 80 20.32 5.82 18.93
CA GLY A 80 21.44 6.29 18.14
C GLY A 80 21.01 7.07 16.89
N THR A 81 21.50 6.65 15.72
CA THR A 81 21.07 7.20 14.44
C THR A 81 21.04 6.08 13.39
N ALA A 82 19.86 5.88 12.81
CA ALA A 82 19.66 5.03 11.65
C ALA A 82 19.05 5.84 10.50
N LEU A 83 19.35 5.43 9.27
CA LEU A 83 18.72 5.92 8.06
C LEU A 83 17.83 4.81 7.53
N VAL A 84 16.54 5.10 7.36
CA VAL A 84 15.57 4.18 6.78
C VAL A 84 15.18 4.71 5.42
N THR A 85 15.56 4.01 4.35
CA THR A 85 15.15 4.32 2.99
C THR A 85 13.95 3.45 2.65
N LEU A 86 12.79 4.06 2.49
CA LEU A 86 11.56 3.38 2.10
C LEU A 86 11.56 3.18 0.59
N HIS A 87 10.99 2.08 0.11
CA HIS A 87 10.98 1.70 -1.29
C HIS A 87 9.59 1.28 -1.74
N GLY A 88 9.21 1.76 -2.93
CA GLY A 88 8.02 1.31 -3.64
C GLY A 88 6.73 1.69 -2.93
N LEU A 89 6.23 2.89 -3.21
CA LEU A 89 4.98 3.39 -2.66
C LEU A 89 3.79 2.79 -3.41
N THR A 90 2.83 2.21 -2.69
CA THR A 90 1.53 1.81 -3.23
C THR A 90 0.46 2.80 -2.80
N LEU A 91 -0.51 3.09 -3.68
CA LEU A 91 -1.64 3.97 -3.37
C LEU A 91 -2.60 3.34 -2.37
N PHE A 92 -2.74 2.02 -2.46
CA PHE A 92 -3.65 1.25 -1.64
C PHE A 92 -2.86 0.29 -0.75
N TYR A 93 -3.36 0.13 0.47
CA TYR A 93 -2.82 -0.81 1.44
C TYR A 93 -3.67 -2.08 1.45
N GLY A 94 -3.00 -3.23 1.45
CA GLY A 94 -3.67 -4.53 1.51
C GLY A 94 -4.45 -4.87 0.23
N LYS A 95 -5.46 -5.73 0.37
CA LYS A 95 -6.32 -6.20 -0.75
C LYS A 95 -7.67 -5.48 -0.81
N ASP A 96 -7.95 -4.58 0.12
CA ASP A 96 -9.26 -3.91 0.24
C ASP A 96 -9.64 -3.14 -1.03
N PHE A 97 -8.67 -2.60 -1.77
CA PHE A 97 -8.92 -1.93 -3.04
C PHE A 97 -9.49 -2.86 -4.12
N MET A 98 -9.13 -4.16 -4.11
CA MET A 98 -9.70 -5.14 -5.02
C MET A 98 -11.18 -5.33 -4.71
N ASP A 99 -11.53 -5.50 -3.44
CA ASP A 99 -12.91 -5.72 -3.02
C ASP A 99 -13.80 -4.51 -3.35
N VAL A 100 -13.29 -3.30 -3.09
CA VAL A 100 -13.96 -2.04 -3.45
C VAL A 100 -14.13 -1.92 -4.97
N SER A 101 -13.08 -2.22 -5.74
CA SER A 101 -13.10 -2.17 -7.21
C SER A 101 -14.13 -3.15 -7.79
N ILE A 102 -14.10 -4.40 -7.36
CA ILE A 102 -15.02 -5.46 -7.82
C ILE A 102 -16.46 -5.09 -7.47
N SER A 103 -16.70 -4.60 -6.26
CA SER A 103 -18.03 -4.14 -5.84
C SER A 103 -18.57 -3.02 -6.72
N LEU A 104 -17.74 -2.02 -7.04
CA LEU A 104 -18.12 -0.92 -7.94
C LEU A 104 -18.45 -1.42 -9.34
N MET A 105 -17.67 -2.37 -9.87
CA MET A 105 -17.94 -2.96 -11.17
C MET A 105 -19.27 -3.73 -11.19
N ILE A 106 -19.54 -4.55 -10.17
CA ILE A 106 -20.81 -5.31 -10.05
C ILE A 106 -22.00 -4.35 -10.00
N VAL A 107 -21.97 -3.35 -9.12
CA VAL A 107 -23.05 -2.36 -8.99
C VAL A 107 -23.22 -1.59 -10.31
N GLY A 108 -22.12 -1.22 -10.96
CA GLY A 108 -22.14 -0.55 -12.27
C GLY A 108 -22.85 -1.37 -13.35
N ILE A 109 -22.55 -2.67 -13.43
CA ILE A 109 -23.20 -3.61 -14.34
C ILE A 109 -24.71 -3.71 -14.04
N LEU A 110 -25.08 -3.92 -12.77
CA LEU A 110 -26.49 -4.05 -12.37
C LEU A 110 -27.30 -2.80 -12.74
N VAL A 111 -26.76 -1.61 -12.48
CA VAL A 111 -27.42 -0.34 -12.82
C VAL A 111 -27.67 -0.22 -14.32
N GLU A 112 -26.70 -0.55 -15.17
CA GLU A 112 -26.87 -0.43 -16.62
C GLU A 112 -27.83 -1.49 -17.18
N VAL A 113 -27.80 -2.72 -16.64
CA VAL A 113 -28.74 -3.79 -17.00
C VAL A 113 -30.17 -3.43 -16.61
N SER A 114 -30.41 -2.97 -15.37
CA SER A 114 -31.74 -2.55 -14.92
C SER A 114 -32.28 -1.39 -15.75
N ARG A 115 -31.41 -0.43 -16.12
CA ARG A 115 -31.79 0.68 -16.98
C ARG A 115 -32.21 0.21 -18.38
N GLU A 116 -31.44 -0.69 -18.98
CA GLU A 116 -31.76 -1.24 -20.29
C GLU A 116 -33.06 -2.04 -20.27
N ALA A 117 -33.31 -2.82 -19.22
CA ALA A 117 -34.56 -3.54 -19.01
C ALA A 117 -35.77 -2.58 -18.89
N ILE A 118 -35.65 -1.51 -18.09
CA ILE A 118 -36.71 -0.49 -17.95
C ILE A 118 -36.98 0.22 -19.28
N ASN A 119 -35.92 0.56 -20.03
CA ASN A 119 -36.08 1.20 -21.34
C ASN A 119 -36.79 0.30 -22.34
N ARG A 120 -36.55 -1.02 -22.29
CA ARG A 120 -37.26 -2.01 -23.12
C ARG A 120 -38.73 -2.17 -22.73
N MET A 121 -39.06 -2.12 -21.45
CA MET A 121 -40.46 -2.19 -20.98
C MET A 121 -41.29 -0.92 -21.29
N ARG A 122 -40.63 0.21 -21.50
CA ARG A 122 -41.29 1.49 -21.87
C ARG A 122 -41.46 1.69 -23.38
N LYS A 123 -40.85 0.84 -24.21
CA LYS A 123 -41.01 0.83 -25.67
C LYS A 123 -42.10 -0.18 -26.04
#